data_AF-A0A3N9XQV9-F1
#
_entry.id   AF-A0A3N9XQV9-F1
#
_cell.length_a   1.000
_cell.length_b   1.000
_cell.length_c   1.000
_cell.angle_alpha   90.00
_cell.angle_beta   90.00
_cell.angle_gamma   90.00
#
_symmetry.space_group_name_H-M   'P 1'
#
loop_
_entity.id
_entity.type
_entity.pdbx_description
1 polymer ?
#
loop_
_entity_poly.entity_id
_entity_poly.type
_entity_poly.pdbx_seq_one_letter_code
_entity_poly.pdbx_strand_id
1 'polypeptide(L)' 'MSQPRWAVVVPVKRLAVAKSRLRGALPGVPHEELALALAADTLRAVLACPAVAEALVVTDDARV' A
#
# COMPACT_ATOMS: atom_id res chain seq x y z
N MET A 1 -21.01 -2.85 -23.56
CA MET A 1 -21.35 -2.37 -22.20
C MET A 1 -20.09 -1.80 -21.58
N SER A 2 -20.10 -0.57 -21.06
CA SER A 2 -18.94 -0.02 -20.34
C SER A 2 -18.75 -0.81 -19.05
N GLN A 3 -17.55 -1.31 -18.79
CA GLN A 3 -17.23 -1.90 -17.49
C GLN A 3 -17.40 -0.82 -16.41
N PRO A 4 -18.05 -1.12 -15.26
CA PRO A 4 -18.09 -0.19 -14.14
C PRO A 4 -16.66 0.11 -13.67
N ARG A 5 -16.35 1.40 -13.48
CA ARG A 5 -15.04 1.85 -13.03
C ARG A 5 -15.06 2.15 -11.53
N TRP A 6 -14.03 1.70 -10.83
CA TRP A 6 -13.91 1.78 -9.38
C TRP A 6 -12.91 2.87 -8.98
N ALA A 7 -13.21 3.56 -7.87
CA ALA A 7 -12.22 4.29 -7.10
C ALA A 7 -11.80 3.43 -5.91
N VAL A 8 -10.50 3.27 -5.70
CA VAL A 8 -9.95 2.46 -4.61
C VAL A 8 -9.31 3.36 -3.57
N VAL A 9 -9.79 3.29 -2.34
CA VAL A 9 -9.18 3.99 -1.20
C VAL A 9 -8.23 3.03 -0.49
N VAL A 10 -6.97 3.45 -0.31
CA VAL A 10 -5.91 2.65 0.31
C VAL A 10 -5.39 3.36 1.56
N PRO A 11 -5.93 3.01 2.76
CA PRO A 11 -5.40 3.52 4.01
C PRO A 11 -4.02 2.93 4.30
N VAL A 12 -3.01 3.79 4.48
CA VAL A 12 -1.65 3.39 4.86
C VAL A 12 -1.32 3.99 6.23
N LYS A 13 -1.11 3.11 7.22
CA LYS A 13 -0.67 3.50 8.55
C LYS A 13 0.79 3.93 8.54
N ARG A 14 1.19 4.77 9.50
CA ARG A 14 2.61 5.06 9.79
C ARG A 14 3.49 3.81 9.75
N LEU A 15 4.52 3.86 8.93
CA LEU A 15 5.37 2.72 8.57
C LEU A 15 6.00 2.08 9.81
N ALA A 16 6.40 2.92 10.78
CA ALA A 16 7.03 2.49 12.02
C ALA A 16 6.15 1.55 12.87
N VAL A 17 4.81 1.66 12.79
CA VAL A 17 3.86 0.86 13.60
C VAL A 17 3.00 -0.10 12.77
N ALA A 18 3.02 0.03 11.44
CA ALA A 18 2.32 -0.86 10.53
C ALA A 18 2.86 -2.30 10.62
N LYS A 19 2.04 -3.29 10.21
CA LYS A 19 2.47 -4.69 10.02
C LYS A 19 3.30 -5.28 11.17
N SER A 20 3.00 -4.93 12.43
CA SER A 20 3.82 -5.31 13.60
C SER A 20 4.14 -6.81 13.72
N ARG A 21 3.24 -7.67 13.24
CA ARG A 21 3.42 -9.13 13.18
C ARG A 21 4.56 -9.58 12.24
N LEU A 22 5.01 -8.72 11.34
CA LEU A 22 6.12 -8.98 10.40
C LEU A 22 7.45 -8.36 10.87
N ARG A 23 7.50 -7.78 12.08
CA ARG A 23 8.73 -7.16 12.57
C ARG A 23 9.82 -8.21 12.74
N GLY A 24 10.97 -7.96 12.11
CA GLY A 24 12.11 -8.88 12.10
C GLY A 24 11.91 -10.11 11.21
N ALA A 25 10.85 -10.18 10.39
CA ALA A 25 10.61 -11.31 9.50
C ALA A 25 11.67 -11.45 8.39
N LEU A 26 12.35 -10.35 8.04
CA LEU A 26 13.43 -10.32 7.05
C LEU A 26 14.73 -9.85 7.72
N PRO A 27 15.74 -10.73 7.86
CA PRO A 27 17.04 -10.35 8.40
C PRO A 27 17.69 -9.23 7.58
N GLY A 28 18.20 -8.20 8.27
CA GLY A 28 18.89 -7.06 7.64
C GLY A 28 18.00 -6.05 6.92
N VAL A 29 16.68 -6.25 6.87
CA VAL A 29 15.74 -5.30 6.25
C VAL A 29 15.06 -4.46 7.33
N PRO A 30 15.14 -3.12 7.26
CA PRO A 30 14.39 -2.27 8.19
C PRO A 30 12.89 -2.51 8.07
N HIS A 31 12.20 -2.57 9.20
CA HIS A 31 10.76 -2.90 9.27
C HIS A 31 9.88 -1.96 8.43
N GLU A 32 10.20 -0.67 8.46
CA GLU A 32 9.51 0.37 7.69
C GLU A 32 9.68 0.22 6.18
N GLU A 33 10.84 -0.25 5.71
CA GLU A 33 11.08 -0.54 4.30
C GLU A 33 10.22 -1.70 3.83
N LEU A 34 10.11 -2.75 4.65
CA LEU A 34 9.18 -3.86 4.35
C LEU A 34 7.72 -3.38 4.33
N ALA A 35 7.31 -2.54 5.29
CA ALA A 35 5.96 -2.00 5.32
C ALA A 35 5.65 -1.14 4.09
N LEU A 36 6.61 -0.30 3.68
CA LEU A 36 6.50 0.57 2.49
C LEU A 36 6.46 -0.26 1.21
N ALA A 37 7.33 -1.25 1.06
CA ALA A 37 7.35 -2.14 -0.08
C ALA A 37 6.00 -2.85 -0.27
N LEU A 38 5.41 -3.37 0.82
CA LEU A 38 4.09 -4.01 0.77
C LEU A 38 2.98 -3.04 0.34
N ALA A 39 3.03 -1.78 0.78
CA ALA A 39 2.07 -0.76 0.35
C ALA A 39 2.25 -0.42 -1.13
N ALA A 40 3.49 -0.23 -1.59
CA ALA A 40 3.82 0.07 -2.98
C ALA A 40 3.40 -1.07 -3.93
N ASP A 41 3.64 -2.33 -3.54
CA ASP A 41 3.24 -3.49 -4.34
C ASP A 41 1.71 -3.64 -4.42
N THR A 42 1.01 -3.34 -3.32
CA THR A 42 -0.45 -3.29 -3.30
C THR A 42 -0.97 -2.23 -4.26
N LEU A 43 -0.41 -1.02 -4.22
CA LEU A 43 -0.81 0.08 -5.10
C LEU A 43 -0.49 -0.23 -6.57
N ARG A 44 0.64 -0.87 -6.86
CA ARG A 44 0.99 -1.32 -8.22
C ARG A 44 -0.06 -2.30 -8.76
N ALA A 45 -0.53 -3.24 -7.94
CA ALA A 45 -1.59 -4.17 -8.32
C ALA A 45 -2.93 -3.45 -8.56
N VAL A 46 -3.27 -2.48 -7.71
CA VAL A 46 -4.48 -1.64 -7.88
C VAL A 46 -4.43 -0.87 -9.20
N LEU A 47 -3.31 -0.19 -9.49
CA LEU A 47 -3.15 0.62 -10.70
C LEU A 47 -3.08 -0.23 -11.98
N ALA A 48 -2.67 -1.49 -11.88
CA ALA A 48 -2.68 -2.42 -13.01
C ALA A 48 -4.08 -2.97 -13.33
N CYS A 49 -5.07 -2.80 -12.45
CA CYS A 49 -6.42 -3.32 -12.62
C CYS A 49 -7.21 -2.43 -13.62
N PRO A 50 -7.63 -2.94 -14.80
CA PRO A 50 -8.32 -2.12 -15.81
C PRO A 50 -9.68 -1.58 -15.35
N ALA A 51 -10.27 -2.17 -14.31
CA ALA A 51 -11.52 -1.70 -13.73
C ALA A 51 -11.33 -0.53 -12.76
N VAL A 52 -10.10 -0.20 -12.34
CA VAL A 52 -9.81 0.91 -11.44
C VAL A 52 -9.57 2.19 -12.26
N ALA A 53 -10.37 3.23 -12.00
CA ALA A 53 -10.19 4.55 -12.59
C ALA A 53 -9.32 5.46 -11.72
N GLU A 54 -9.31 5.25 -10.41
CA GLU A 54 -8.65 6.13 -9.45
C GLU A 54 -8.19 5.34 -8.23
N ALA A 55 -7.03 5.72 -7.68
CA ALA A 55 -6.54 5.22 -6.41
C ALA A 55 -6.21 6.41 -5.50
N LEU A 56 -6.82 6.44 -4.32
CA LEU A 56 -6.59 7.45 -3.29
C LEU A 56 -5.86 6.82 -2.10
N VAL A 57 -4.63 7.23 -1.86
CA VAL A 57 -3.87 6.84 -0.67
C VAL A 57 -4.19 7.81 0.47
N VAL A 58 -4.56 7.26 1.63
CA VAL A 58 -4.87 8.06 2.83
C VAL A 58 -3.88 7.69 3.91
N THR A 59 -3.04 8.65 4.32
CA THR A 59 -1.94 8.41 5.26
C THR A 59 -1.58 9.67 6.04
N ASP A 60 -1.06 9.46 7.25
CA ASP A 60 -0.42 10.47 8.11
C ASP A 60 1.12 10.32 8.12
N ASP A 61 1.68 9.47 7.27
CA ASP A 61 3.11 9.22 7.15
C ASP A 61 3.70 10.01 5.97
N ALA A 62 4.68 10.89 6.22
CA ALA A 62 5.25 11.76 5.20
C ALA A 62 6.08 11.02 4.13
N ARG A 63 6.39 9.74 4.35
CA ARG A 63 7.13 8.91 3.38
C ARG A 63 6.21 8.18 2.39
N VAL A 64 4.90 8.23 2.61
CA VAL A 64 3.86 7.58 1.81
C VAL A 64 3.13 8.64 1.00
#